data_AF-A0A7Y2XCR8-F1
#
_entry.id   AF-A0A7Y2XCR8-F1
#
_cell.length_a   1.000
_cell.length_b   1.000
_cell.length_c   1.000
_cell.angle_alpha   90.00
_cell.angle_beta   90.00
_cell.angle_gamma   90.00
#
_symmetry.space_group_name_H-M   'P 1'
#
loop_
_entity.id
_entity.type
_entity.pdbx_description
1 polymer ?
#
loop_
_entity_poly.entity_id
_entity_poly.type
_entity_poly.pdbx_seq_one_letter_code
_entity_poly.pdbx_strand_id
1 'polypeptide(L)'
;MKKLFVQILVITFLFGGCAETSKQENTLQTFFRYTENSEILISAHRGGKGYAGYPENCLETLKYIKKHIPNTLFEIDVAKSKDSVLLLMHDNSLERTTTGFGRVDENNWQTISQLKLKDDFGAITDFKIPLFKDVLDWAKKENAILTVDIKRSVDPEIILRFI
;
A
#
# COMPACT_ATOMS: atom_id res chain seq x y z
N MET A 1 74.18 -8.97 -43.35
CA MET A 1 74.36 -7.75 -42.54
C MET A 1 73.20 -7.65 -41.57
N LYS A 2 73.50 -7.59 -40.27
CA LYS A 2 72.58 -7.70 -39.12
C LYS A 2 71.60 -6.53 -39.06
N LYS A 3 70.29 -6.77 -38.89
CA LYS A 3 69.30 -5.82 -38.33
C LYS A 3 68.22 -6.64 -37.60
N LEU A 4 68.39 -6.86 -36.30
CA LEU A 4 67.83 -6.11 -35.18
C LEU A 4 66.38 -6.52 -34.87
N PHE A 5 66.27 -7.49 -33.97
CA PHE A 5 65.05 -7.87 -33.26
C PHE A 5 64.56 -6.68 -32.42
N VAL A 6 63.34 -6.23 -32.65
CA VAL A 6 62.60 -5.38 -31.69
C VAL A 6 61.39 -6.20 -31.26
N GLN A 7 61.50 -6.85 -30.09
CA GLN A 7 60.36 -7.44 -29.42
C GLN A 7 59.50 -6.31 -28.86
N ILE A 8 58.36 -6.06 -29.49
CA ILE A 8 57.31 -5.21 -28.92
C ILE A 8 56.59 -6.05 -27.86
N LEU A 9 56.88 -5.77 -26.59
CA LEU A 9 56.14 -6.29 -25.46
C LEU A 9 54.78 -5.58 -25.41
N VAL A 10 53.75 -6.18 -26.02
CA VAL A 10 52.36 -5.69 -25.88
C VAL A 10 51.88 -6.09 -24.49
N ILE A 11 51.97 -5.17 -23.53
CA ILE A 11 51.27 -5.28 -22.25
C ILE A 11 49.81 -5.00 -22.53
N THR A 12 49.04 -6.04 -22.85
CA THR A 12 47.57 -5.96 -22.83
C THR A 12 47.13 -5.79 -21.39
N PHE A 13 46.81 -4.55 -21.02
CA PHE A 13 46.07 -4.22 -19.81
C PHE A 13 44.72 -4.97 -19.86
N LEU A 14 44.59 -6.00 -19.02
CA LEU A 14 43.30 -6.60 -18.70
C LEU A 14 42.50 -5.55 -17.92
N PHE A 15 41.67 -4.78 -18.63
CA PHE A 15 40.59 -4.04 -18.01
C PHE A 15 39.55 -5.06 -17.53
N GLY A 16 39.79 -5.60 -16.33
CA GLY A 16 38.76 -6.23 -15.53
C GLY A 16 37.77 -5.16 -15.09
N GLY A 17 36.87 -4.79 -16.00
CA GLY A 17 35.69 -4.02 -15.66
C GLY A 17 34.81 -4.89 -14.78
N CYS A 18 34.93 -4.74 -13.46
CA CYS A 18 33.84 -5.09 -12.57
C CYS A 18 32.65 -4.22 -12.99
N ALA A 19 31.68 -4.83 -13.67
CA ALA A 19 30.36 -4.22 -13.78
C ALA A 19 29.82 -4.13 -12.36
N GLU A 20 29.92 -2.94 -11.75
CA GLU A 20 29.12 -2.60 -10.60
C GLU A 20 27.66 -2.66 -11.06
N THR A 21 27.01 -3.78 -10.76
CA THR A 21 25.55 -3.87 -10.80
C THR A 21 25.05 -2.89 -9.76
N SER A 22 24.81 -1.63 -10.14
CA SER A 22 24.15 -0.68 -9.26
C SER A 22 22.75 -1.23 -9.02
N LYS A 23 22.54 -1.76 -7.81
CA LYS A 23 21.20 -2.00 -7.30
C LYS A 23 20.52 -0.64 -7.27
N GLN A 24 19.67 -0.36 -8.25
CA GLN A 24 18.79 0.79 -8.19
C GLN A 24 17.83 0.52 -7.03
N GLU A 25 18.21 0.91 -5.81
CA GLU A 25 17.30 0.93 -4.68
C GLU A 25 16.30 2.07 -4.92
N ASN A 26 15.27 1.74 -5.68
CA ASN A 26 14.14 2.63 -5.93
C ASN A 26 13.24 2.61 -4.68
N THR A 27 13.75 3.17 -3.60
CA THR A 27 13.02 3.30 -2.35
C THR A 27 11.87 4.30 -2.51
N LEU A 28 10.82 4.18 -1.70
CA LEU A 28 9.72 5.16 -1.70
C LEU A 28 10.23 6.59 -1.41
N GLN A 29 11.31 6.72 -0.65
CA GLN A 29 11.98 8.00 -0.38
C GLN A 29 12.49 8.64 -1.68
N THR A 30 13.06 7.87 -2.61
CA THR A 30 13.49 8.37 -3.92
C THR A 30 12.29 8.77 -4.77
N PHE A 31 11.24 7.94 -4.79
CA PHE A 31 10.01 8.21 -5.54
C PHE A 31 9.30 9.49 -5.09
N PHE A 32 9.20 9.73 -3.78
CA PHE A 32 8.55 10.91 -3.21
C PHE A 32 9.45 12.16 -3.18
N ARG A 33 10.71 12.07 -3.63
CA ARG A 33 11.58 13.23 -3.69
C ARG A 33 11.11 14.18 -4.79
N TYR A 34 10.85 15.43 -4.42
CA TYR A 34 10.48 16.47 -5.37
C TYR A 34 11.58 16.68 -6.42
N THR A 35 11.13 16.84 -7.67
CA THR A 35 11.91 17.30 -8.81
C THR A 35 11.05 18.25 -9.64
N GLU A 36 11.66 19.08 -10.48
CA GLU A 36 10.93 20.03 -11.33
C GLU A 36 9.89 19.36 -12.25
N ASN A 37 10.09 18.08 -12.59
CA ASN A 37 9.20 17.30 -13.45
C ASN A 37 8.43 16.21 -12.68
N SER A 38 8.30 16.33 -11.35
CA SER A 38 7.55 15.36 -10.56
C SER A 38 6.09 15.32 -11.00
N GLU A 39 5.56 14.11 -11.18
CA GLU A 39 4.15 13.93 -11.48
C GLU A 39 3.28 14.37 -10.29
N ILE A 40 2.08 14.86 -10.59
CA ILE A 40 1.08 15.13 -9.57
C ILE A 40 0.59 13.78 -9.02
N LEU A 41 0.72 13.61 -7.71
CA LEU A 41 0.20 12.45 -7.00
C LEU A 41 -1.12 12.81 -6.32
N ILE A 42 -2.08 11.88 -6.36
CA ILE A 42 -3.40 12.04 -5.75
C ILE A 42 -3.48 11.12 -4.53
N SER A 43 -3.72 11.68 -3.35
CA SER A 43 -3.97 10.89 -2.15
C SER A 43 -5.47 10.61 -1.97
N ALA A 44 -5.87 9.36 -2.17
CA ALA A 44 -7.22 8.91 -1.88
C ALA A 44 -7.35 8.67 -0.37
N HIS A 45 -7.83 9.70 0.34
CA HIS A 45 -8.14 9.63 1.77
C HIS A 45 -9.13 8.51 2.08
N ARG A 46 -8.81 7.66 3.05
CA ARG A 46 -9.54 6.44 3.44
C ARG A 46 -9.82 5.48 2.29
N GLY A 47 -8.91 5.43 1.32
CA GLY A 47 -9.00 4.60 0.13
C GLY A 47 -9.93 5.15 -0.94
N GLY A 48 -10.56 6.29 -0.70
CA GLY A 48 -11.61 6.85 -1.54
C GLY A 48 -12.91 7.05 -0.78
N LYS A 49 -13.33 8.31 -0.64
CA LYS A 49 -14.59 8.70 -0.03
C LYS A 49 -15.42 9.57 -0.98
N GLY A 50 -16.74 9.62 -0.79
CA GLY A 50 -17.66 10.43 -1.60
C GLY A 50 -18.09 9.82 -2.94
N TYR A 51 -17.93 8.51 -3.12
CA TYR A 51 -18.33 7.79 -4.33
C TYR A 51 -19.55 6.90 -4.06
N ALA A 52 -20.64 7.11 -4.81
CA ALA A 52 -21.85 6.31 -4.66
C ALA A 52 -21.56 4.84 -4.99
N GLY A 53 -21.97 3.95 -4.11
CA GLY A 53 -21.70 2.51 -4.19
C GLY A 53 -20.27 2.08 -3.81
N TYR A 54 -19.39 3.01 -3.42
CA TYR A 54 -17.99 2.72 -3.08
C TYR A 54 -17.63 3.29 -1.70
N PRO A 55 -17.76 2.48 -0.64
CA PRO A 55 -17.47 2.86 0.74
C PRO A 55 -16.00 3.23 0.97
N GLU A 56 -15.74 4.04 2.00
CA GLU A 56 -14.38 4.23 2.53
C GLU A 56 -13.81 2.90 3.08
N ASN A 57 -12.48 2.78 3.12
CA ASN A 57 -11.75 1.64 3.69
C ASN A 57 -12.19 0.28 3.12
N CYS A 58 -12.54 0.26 1.83
CA CYS A 58 -13.09 -0.88 1.12
C CYS A 58 -12.16 -1.31 -0.02
N LEU A 59 -11.85 -2.61 -0.12
CA LEU A 59 -10.92 -3.12 -1.12
C LEU A 59 -11.44 -2.91 -2.56
N GLU A 60 -12.75 -3.00 -2.76
CA GLU A 60 -13.41 -2.74 -4.04
C GLU A 60 -13.31 -1.25 -4.44
N THR A 61 -13.36 -0.34 -3.47
CA THR A 61 -13.14 1.10 -3.70
C THR A 61 -11.69 1.37 -4.10
N LEU A 62 -10.72 0.76 -3.41
CA LEU A 62 -9.30 0.85 -3.77
C LEU A 62 -9.05 0.40 -5.21
N LYS A 63 -9.61 -0.76 -5.59
CA LYS A 63 -9.54 -1.32 -6.95
C LYS A 63 -10.20 -0.40 -7.97
N TYR A 64 -11.38 0.13 -7.66
CA TYR A 64 -12.10 1.04 -8.53
C TYR A 64 -11.30 2.30 -8.80
N ILE A 65 -10.79 2.96 -7.75
CA ILE A 65 -10.02 4.19 -7.90
C ILE A 65 -8.71 3.93 -8.64
N LYS A 66 -7.97 2.88 -8.30
CA LYS A 66 -6.71 2.56 -9.00
C LYS A 66 -6.91 2.35 -10.51
N LYS A 67 -8.06 1.79 -10.91
CA LYS A 67 -8.40 1.59 -12.32
C LYS A 67 -8.72 2.89 -13.06
N HIS A 68 -9.29 3.89 -12.40
CA HIS A 68 -9.86 5.08 -13.06
C HIS A 68 -9.06 6.37 -12.81
N ILE A 69 -8.27 6.43 -11.74
CA ILE A 69 -7.51 7.62 -11.34
C ILE A 69 -6.02 7.25 -11.33
N PRO A 70 -5.25 7.65 -12.36
CA PRO A 70 -3.81 7.38 -12.40
C PRO A 70 -3.09 8.13 -11.26
N ASN A 71 -1.89 7.66 -10.92
CA ASN A 71 -1.01 8.28 -9.92
C ASN A 71 -1.65 8.45 -8.53
N THR A 72 -2.58 7.55 -8.20
CA THR A 72 -3.22 7.50 -6.89
C THR A 72 -2.39 6.71 -5.89
N LEU A 73 -2.19 7.30 -4.72
CA LEU A 73 -1.77 6.64 -3.49
C LEU A 73 -2.96 6.60 -2.51
N PHE A 74 -3.02 5.58 -1.68
CA PHE A 74 -4.20 5.28 -0.88
C PHE A 74 -3.89 5.40 0.59
N GLU A 75 -4.55 6.33 1.26
CA GLU A 75 -4.52 6.38 2.71
C GLU A 75 -5.56 5.40 3.26
N ILE A 76 -5.20 4.57 4.22
CA ILE A 76 -6.09 3.55 4.80
C ILE A 76 -5.99 3.55 6.32
N ASP A 77 -7.12 3.30 6.97
CA ASP A 77 -7.21 3.27 8.42
C ASP A 77 -7.19 1.84 8.93
N VAL A 78 -6.21 1.47 9.75
CA VAL A 78 -6.12 0.11 10.31
C VAL A 78 -6.57 0.11 11.77
N ALA A 79 -7.56 -0.72 12.07
CA ALA A 79 -8.09 -0.96 13.40
C ALA A 79 -7.96 -2.44 13.79
N LYS A 80 -8.25 -2.74 15.06
CA LYS A 80 -8.17 -4.08 15.63
C LYS A 80 -9.49 -4.52 16.26
N SER A 81 -9.92 -5.75 15.95
CA SER A 81 -11.06 -6.40 16.63
C SER A 81 -10.70 -6.85 18.06
N LYS A 82 -11.70 -7.31 18.81
CA LYS A 82 -11.51 -7.89 20.15
C LYS A 82 -10.53 -9.08 20.16
N ASP A 83 -10.63 -9.94 19.15
CA ASP A 83 -9.77 -11.11 18.95
C ASP A 83 -8.47 -10.79 18.19
N SER A 84 -8.07 -9.52 18.19
CA SER A 84 -6.79 -9.03 17.65
C SER A 84 -6.60 -9.17 16.13
N VAL A 85 -7.68 -9.31 15.38
CA VAL A 85 -7.64 -9.30 13.91
C VAL A 85 -7.53 -7.86 13.42
N LEU A 86 -6.63 -7.61 12.47
CA LEU A 86 -6.47 -6.30 11.83
C LEU A 86 -7.39 -6.17 10.61
N LEU A 87 -8.14 -5.08 10.59
CA LEU A 87 -9.12 -4.76 9.56
C LEU A 87 -9.04 -3.28 9.17
N LEU A 88 -9.63 -2.90 8.04
CA LEU A 88 -9.76 -1.49 7.72
C LEU A 88 -10.99 -0.87 8.38
N MET A 89 -10.79 0.16 9.19
CA MET A 89 -11.86 0.93 9.81
C MET A 89 -11.31 2.24 10.39
N HIS A 90 -11.95 3.36 10.07
CA HIS A 90 -11.58 4.66 10.64
C HIS A 90 -12.13 4.84 12.07
N ASP A 91 -13.42 4.58 12.24
CA ASP A 91 -14.14 4.90 13.46
C ASP A 91 -13.92 3.81 14.53
N ASN A 92 -14.07 4.20 15.80
CA ASN A 92 -14.07 3.22 16.89
C ASN A 92 -15.35 2.37 16.90
N SER A 93 -16.41 2.79 16.21
CA SER A 93 -17.72 2.17 16.21
C SER A 93 -18.18 1.79 14.80
N LEU A 94 -19.09 0.83 14.70
CA LEU A 94 -19.47 0.18 13.44
C LEU A 94 -20.60 0.90 12.67
N GLU A 95 -21.33 1.82 13.28
CA GLU A 95 -22.66 2.25 12.81
C GLU A 95 -22.62 3.10 11.54
N ARG A 96 -21.63 4.00 11.43
CA ARG A 96 -21.57 4.97 10.33
C ARG A 96 -21.35 4.29 9.00
N THR A 97 -20.37 3.38 8.93
CA THR A 97 -19.89 2.79 7.67
C THR A 97 -20.31 1.34 7.49
N THR A 98 -21.08 0.75 8.41
CA THR A 98 -21.47 -0.65 8.33
C THR A 98 -22.90 -0.88 8.78
N THR A 99 -23.43 -2.09 8.56
CA THR A 99 -24.72 -2.54 9.10
C THR A 99 -24.67 -2.96 10.58
N GLY A 100 -23.52 -2.91 11.23
CA GLY A 100 -23.32 -3.32 12.62
C GLY A 100 -23.45 -2.17 13.63
N PHE A 101 -23.33 -2.53 14.91
CA PHE A 101 -23.40 -1.62 16.04
C PHE A 101 -22.35 -1.99 17.10
N GLY A 102 -21.98 -1.03 17.92
CA GLY A 102 -20.99 -1.18 18.97
C GLY A 102 -19.57 -0.92 18.50
N ARG A 103 -18.62 -1.06 19.43
CA ARG A 103 -17.21 -0.77 19.19
C ARG A 103 -16.50 -1.89 18.43
N VAL A 104 -15.57 -1.53 17.57
CA VAL A 104 -14.75 -2.47 16.80
C VAL A 104 -13.94 -3.38 17.73
N ASP A 105 -13.32 -2.80 18.76
CA ASP A 105 -12.44 -3.50 19.71
C ASP A 105 -13.19 -4.30 20.79
N GLU A 106 -14.53 -4.27 20.78
CA GLU A 106 -15.39 -5.08 21.65
C GLU A 106 -16.06 -6.25 20.91
N ASN A 107 -15.94 -6.29 19.57
CA ASN A 107 -16.52 -7.32 18.72
C ASN A 107 -15.44 -8.24 18.13
N ASN A 108 -15.74 -9.54 18.02
CA ASN A 108 -14.84 -10.50 17.37
C ASN A 108 -14.95 -10.40 15.84
N TRP A 109 -13.89 -10.79 15.13
CA TRP A 109 -13.85 -10.77 13.67
C TRP A 109 -14.93 -11.61 13.00
N GLN A 110 -15.31 -12.75 13.60
CA GLN A 110 -16.37 -13.60 13.05
C GLN A 110 -17.71 -12.87 12.98
N THR A 111 -17.97 -11.91 13.87
CA THR A 111 -19.14 -11.02 13.81
C THR A 111 -18.92 -9.91 12.79
N ILE A 112 -17.78 -9.20 12.88
CA ILE A 112 -17.47 -8.03 12.04
C ILE A 112 -17.46 -8.40 10.55
N SER A 113 -16.88 -9.54 10.19
CA SER A 113 -16.78 -10.04 8.82
C SER A 113 -18.13 -10.30 8.14
N GLN A 114 -19.21 -10.46 8.90
CA GLN A 114 -20.55 -10.65 8.35
C GLN A 114 -21.24 -9.32 7.99
N LEU A 115 -20.73 -8.18 8.46
CA LEU A 115 -21.34 -6.88 8.23
C LEU A 115 -21.17 -6.41 6.78
N LYS A 116 -22.12 -5.64 6.29
CA LYS A 116 -22.04 -4.99 4.97
C LYS A 116 -21.60 -3.54 5.15
N LEU A 117 -20.78 -3.04 4.24
CA LEU A 117 -20.34 -1.64 4.24
C LEU A 117 -21.43 -0.73 3.67
N LYS A 118 -21.51 0.49 4.20
CA LYS A 118 -22.33 1.59 3.70
C LYS A 118 -21.42 2.59 3.00
N ASP A 119 -21.86 3.12 1.86
CA ASP A 119 -21.18 4.26 1.27
C ASP A 119 -21.45 5.57 2.05
N ASP A 120 -20.80 6.64 1.64
CA ASP A 120 -20.93 7.97 2.28
C ASP A 120 -22.35 8.56 2.16
N PHE A 121 -23.20 7.99 1.31
CA PHE A 121 -24.59 8.39 1.10
C PHE A 121 -25.57 7.51 1.90
N GLY A 122 -25.05 6.55 2.68
CA GLY A 122 -25.81 5.64 3.52
C GLY A 122 -26.36 4.41 2.80
N ALA A 123 -26.04 4.21 1.52
CA ALA A 123 -26.47 3.03 0.79
C ALA A 123 -25.68 1.81 1.24
N ILE A 124 -26.39 0.74 1.63
CA ILE A 124 -25.77 -0.54 1.97
C ILE A 124 -25.29 -1.20 0.68
N THR A 125 -24.01 -1.53 0.64
CA THR A 125 -23.35 -2.24 -0.47
C THR A 125 -23.25 -3.73 -0.17
N ASP A 126 -22.88 -4.54 -1.17
CA ASP A 126 -22.55 -5.95 -0.94
C ASP A 126 -21.11 -6.17 -0.46
N PHE A 127 -20.34 -5.08 -0.31
CA PHE A 127 -18.95 -5.14 0.11
C PHE A 127 -18.82 -5.38 1.61
N LYS A 128 -17.69 -5.98 1.98
CA LYS A 128 -17.33 -6.37 3.34
C LYS A 128 -16.16 -5.53 3.81
N ILE A 129 -16.05 -5.42 5.13
CA ILE A 129 -14.86 -4.85 5.77
C ILE A 129 -13.68 -5.75 5.43
N PRO A 130 -12.61 -5.25 4.79
CA PRO A 130 -11.48 -6.09 4.40
C PRO A 130 -10.53 -6.34 5.57
N LEU A 131 -9.87 -7.50 5.57
CA LEU A 131 -8.69 -7.71 6.40
C LEU A 131 -7.56 -6.80 5.92
N PHE A 132 -6.77 -6.27 6.85
CA PHE A 132 -5.59 -5.47 6.49
C PHE A 132 -4.62 -6.27 5.61
N LYS A 133 -4.44 -7.56 5.91
CA LYS A 133 -3.59 -8.47 5.11
C LYS A 133 -4.03 -8.54 3.64
N ASP A 134 -5.32 -8.65 3.37
CA ASP A 134 -5.84 -8.78 2.00
C ASP A 134 -5.58 -7.50 1.18
N VAL A 135 -5.62 -6.34 1.85
CA VAL A 135 -5.30 -5.04 1.26
C VAL A 135 -3.80 -4.93 0.97
N LEU A 136 -2.93 -5.41 1.86
CA LEU A 136 -1.48 -5.47 1.62
C LEU A 136 -1.13 -6.40 0.45
N ASP A 137 -1.72 -7.59 0.41
CA ASP A 137 -1.50 -8.56 -0.66
C ASP A 137 -1.93 -7.98 -2.02
N TRP A 138 -3.08 -7.31 -2.05
CA TRP A 138 -3.55 -6.58 -3.23
C TRP A 138 -2.59 -5.45 -3.62
N ALA A 139 -2.16 -4.62 -2.67
CA ALA A 139 -1.29 -3.49 -2.95
C ALA A 139 0.06 -3.94 -3.51
N LYS A 140 0.65 -5.00 -2.94
CA LYS A 140 1.88 -5.62 -3.45
C LYS A 140 1.69 -6.14 -4.87
N LYS A 141 0.59 -6.84 -5.14
CA LYS A 141 0.28 -7.40 -6.46
C LYS A 141 0.10 -6.32 -7.52
N GLU A 142 -0.61 -5.25 -7.19
CA GLU A 142 -0.98 -4.20 -8.15
C GLU A 142 0.01 -3.02 -8.16
N ASN A 143 1.11 -3.11 -7.40
CA ASN A 143 2.05 -2.02 -7.18
C ASN A 143 1.32 -0.72 -6.76
N ALA A 144 0.43 -0.83 -5.77
CA ALA A 144 -0.26 0.30 -5.16
C ALA A 144 0.55 0.78 -3.95
N ILE A 145 0.65 2.10 -3.80
CA ILE A 145 1.30 2.71 -2.64
C ILE A 145 0.23 3.01 -1.59
N LEU A 146 0.46 2.52 -0.37
CA LEU A 146 -0.42 2.73 0.77
C LEU A 146 0.24 3.69 1.76
N THR A 147 -0.53 4.61 2.33
CA THR A 147 -0.17 5.32 3.56
C THR A 147 -1.07 4.80 4.67
N VAL A 148 -0.48 4.16 5.67
CA VAL A 148 -1.23 3.44 6.71
C VAL A 148 -1.40 4.32 7.94
N ASP A 149 -2.63 4.73 8.24
CA ASP A 149 -2.98 5.38 9.50
C ASP A 149 -3.35 4.31 10.54
N ILE A 150 -2.53 4.23 11.60
CA ILE A 150 -2.65 3.22 12.65
C ILE A 150 -3.56 3.78 13.75
N LYS A 151 -4.77 3.24 13.86
CA LYS A 151 -5.72 3.66 14.90
C LYS A 151 -5.20 3.26 16.28
N ARG A 152 -5.66 3.95 17.32
CA ARG A 152 -5.23 3.75 18.72
C ARG A 152 -5.45 2.33 19.27
N SER A 153 -6.31 1.53 18.64
CA SER A 153 -6.55 0.13 19.01
C SER A 153 -5.43 -0.82 18.56
N VAL A 154 -4.50 -0.34 17.73
CA VAL A 154 -3.41 -1.11 17.16
C VAL A 154 -2.07 -0.63 17.72
N ASP A 155 -1.24 -1.58 18.16
CA ASP A 155 0.15 -1.32 18.47
C ASP A 155 0.95 -1.26 17.14
N PRO A 156 1.69 -0.18 16.86
CA PRO A 156 2.50 -0.07 15.65
C PRO A 156 3.46 -1.24 15.42
N GLU A 157 3.98 -1.88 16.47
CA GLU A 157 4.86 -3.05 16.33
C GLU A 157 4.17 -4.25 15.67
N ILE A 158 2.85 -4.37 15.79
CA ILE A 158 2.09 -5.44 15.12
C ILE A 158 2.10 -5.22 13.61
N ILE A 159 2.01 -3.97 13.15
CA ILE A 159 2.04 -3.63 11.72
C ILE A 159 3.37 -4.02 11.09
N LEU A 160 4.47 -3.82 11.82
CA LEU A 160 5.82 -4.17 11.34
C LEU A 160 5.99 -5.67 11.03
N ARG A 161 5.11 -6.54 11.52
CA ARG A 161 5.15 -7.99 11.23
C ARG A 161 4.57 -8.36 9.87
N PHE A 162 3.91 -7.41 9.19
CA PHE A 162 3.27 -7.61 7.88
C PHE A 162 4.09 -7.06 6.70
N ILE A 163 5.16 -6.32 6.98
CA ILE A 163 6.05 -5.69 6.00
C ILE A 163 7.42 -6.36 6.01
#